data_AF-A0A6J4VR24-F1
#
_entry.id   AF-A0A6J4VR24-F1
#
_cell.length_a   1.000
_cell.length_b   1.000
_cell.length_c   1.000
_cell.angle_alpha   90.00
_cell.angle_beta   90.00
_cell.angle_gamma   90.00
#
_symmetry.space_group_name_H-M   'P 1'
#
loop_
_entity.id
_entity.type
_entity.pdbx_description
1 polymer ?
#
loop_
_entity_poly.entity_id
_entity_poly.type
_entity_poly.pdbx_seq_one_letter_code
_entity_poly.pdbx_strand_id
1 'polypeptide(L)' 'MRPVEGHDHVWVCQRHSIFARLVDEETASTLERGDAYPMHDGGDGLVVRHGDERQGGIILYYRAA' A
#
# COMPACT_ATOMS: atom_id res chain seq x y z
N MET A 1 -8.29 9.74 -0.29
CA MET A 1 -7.81 8.62 0.56
C MET A 1 -8.21 8.94 1.99
N ARG A 2 -8.70 7.97 2.76
CA ARG A 2 -8.99 8.13 4.20
C ARG A 2 -8.01 7.27 5.01
N PRO A 3 -7.51 7.71 6.18
CA PRO A 3 -6.70 6.86 7.04
C PRO A 3 -7.47 5.60 7.43
N VAL A 4 -6.78 4.47 7.56
CA VAL A 4 -7.35 3.27 8.17
C VAL A 4 -7.17 3.39 9.68
N GLU A 5 -8.26 3.31 10.43
CA GLU A 5 -8.21 3.43 11.90
C GLU A 5 -7.38 2.30 12.51
N GLY A 6 -6.49 2.64 13.45
CA GLY A 6 -5.60 1.67 14.10
C GLY A 6 -4.38 1.25 13.29
N HIS A 7 -4.19 1.77 12.08
CA HIS A 7 -3.05 1.44 11.22
C HIS A 7 -2.30 2.70 10.77
N ASP A 8 -1.13 2.93 11.36
CA ASP A 8 -0.29 4.06 10.99
C ASP A 8 0.22 3.95 9.55
N HIS A 9 0.19 5.10 8.86
CA HIS A 9 0.60 5.24 7.47
C HIS A 9 -0.11 4.30 6.49
N VAL A 10 -1.35 3.90 6.81
CA VAL A 10 -2.22 3.16 5.91
C VAL A 10 -3.46 4.00 5.59
N TRP A 11 -3.82 4.02 4.31
CA TRP A 11 -4.99 4.73 3.82
C TRP A 11 -5.82 3.84 2.90
N VAL A 12 -7.13 4.06 2.87
CA VAL A 12 -8.07 3.36 2.02
C VAL A 12 -8.77 4.32 1.05
N CYS A 13 -8.95 3.87 -0.18
CA CYS A 13 -9.89 4.45 -1.14
C CYS A 13 -11.04 3.46 -1.37
N GLN A 14 -12.13 3.65 -0.63
CA GLN A 14 -13.31 2.79 -0.77
C GLN A 14 -13.90 2.79 -2.19
N ARG A 15 -13.82 3.92 -2.91
CA ARG A 15 -14.34 4.04 -4.29
C ARG A 15 -13.66 3.09 -5.28
N HIS A 16 -12.38 2.83 -5.10
CA HIS A 16 -11.59 2.01 -6.03
C HIS A 16 -11.17 0.67 -5.41
N SER A 17 -11.62 0.37 -4.18
CA SER A 17 -11.23 -0.82 -3.42
C SER A 17 -9.70 -1.02 -3.36
N ILE A 18 -8.96 0.08 -3.19
CA ILE A 18 -7.49 0.06 -3.04
C ILE A 18 -7.08 0.64 -1.70
N PHE A 19 -5.93 0.17 -1.23
CA PHE A 19 -5.23 0.67 -0.06
C PHE A 19 -3.93 1.33 -0.52
N ALA A 20 -3.42 2.22 0.30
CA ALA A 20 -2.08 2.75 0.20
C ALA A 20 -1.37 2.60 1.52
N ARG A 21 -0.08 2.32 1.48
CA ARG A 21 0.80 2.31 2.64
C ARG A 21 2.07 3.06 2.33
N LEU A 22 2.58 3.79 3.31
CA LEU A 22 3.93 4.31 3.22
C LEU A 22 4.92 3.17 3.50
N VAL A 23 5.80 2.91 2.56
CA VAL A 23 6.93 1.98 2.69
C VAL A 23 8.23 2.74 2.41
N ASP A 24 9.35 2.22 2.86
CA ASP A 24 10.66 2.76 2.47
C ASP A 24 10.96 2.51 0.98
N GLU A 25 11.92 3.26 0.44
CA GLU A 25 12.32 3.18 -0.97
C GLU A 25 12.88 1.81 -1.34
N GLU A 26 13.64 1.17 -0.44
CA GLU A 26 14.20 -0.17 -0.68
C GLU A 26 13.07 -1.19 -0.87
N THR A 27 12.10 -1.24 0.04
CA THR A 27 10.91 -2.09 -0.07
C THR A 27 10.15 -1.82 -1.37
N ALA A 28 9.88 -0.54 -1.69
CA ALA A 28 9.21 -0.20 -2.94
C ALA A 28 10.00 -0.65 -4.18
N SER A 29 11.33 -0.55 -4.17
CA SER A 29 12.17 -0.96 -5.31
C SER A 29 12.14 -2.46 -5.58
N THR A 30 11.78 -3.28 -4.57
CA THR A 30 11.70 -4.74 -4.68
C THR A 30 10.35 -5.26 -5.12
N LEU A 31 9.32 -4.40 -5.17
CA LEU A 31 7.94 -4.79 -5.42
C LEU A 31 7.49 -4.33 -6.80
N GLU A 32 6.87 -5.24 -7.55
CA GLU A 32 6.28 -4.96 -8.85
C GLU A 32 4.76 -5.13 -8.82
N ARG A 33 4.09 -4.61 -9.85
CA ARG A 33 2.65 -4.78 -9.99
C ARG A 33 2.30 -6.25 -10.14
N GLY A 34 1.41 -6.73 -9.27
CA GLY A 34 0.97 -8.12 -9.24
C GLY A 34 1.74 -8.98 -8.23
N ASP A 35 2.78 -8.45 -7.59
CA ASP A 35 3.47 -9.15 -6.53
C ASP A 35 2.55 -9.35 -5.32
N ALA A 36 2.74 -10.46 -4.63
CA ALA A 36 2.09 -10.73 -3.36
C ALA A 36 2.54 -9.71 -2.32
N TYR A 37 1.58 -9.06 -1.68
CA TYR A 37 1.83 -8.09 -0.62
C TYR A 37 0.76 -8.18 0.45
N PRO A 38 1.13 -8.45 1.72
CA PRO A 38 0.14 -8.64 2.77
C PRO A 38 -0.69 -7.38 2.99
N MET A 39 -1.97 -7.59 3.21
CA MET A 39 -2.87 -6.55 3.67
C MET A 39 -2.46 -6.08 5.08
N HIS A 40 -2.92 -4.89 5.47
CA HIS A 40 -2.59 -4.30 6.78
C HIS A 40 -3.15 -5.10 7.97
N ASP A 41 -4.14 -5.97 7.73
CA ASP A 41 -4.74 -6.91 8.69
C ASP A 41 -4.15 -8.32 8.60
N GLY A 42 -3.12 -8.54 7.76
CA GLY A 42 -2.47 -9.83 7.55
C GLY A 42 -3.15 -10.72 6.50
N GLY A 43 -4.22 -10.25 5.85
CA GLY A 43 -4.83 -10.95 4.72
C GLY A 43 -3.96 -10.95 3.46
N ASP A 44 -4.33 -11.75 2.47
CA ASP A 44 -3.64 -11.81 1.19
C ASP A 44 -3.96 -10.58 0.33
N GLY A 45 -2.92 -10.00 -0.26
CA GLY A 45 -3.04 -8.83 -1.11
C GLY A 45 -2.05 -8.84 -2.27
N LEU A 46 -2.25 -7.89 -3.18
CA LEU A 46 -1.46 -7.72 -4.39
C LEU A 46 -1.08 -6.26 -4.57
N VAL A 47 0.16 -6.03 -5.00
CA VAL A 47 0.65 -4.72 -5.39
C VAL A 47 -0.07 -4.26 -6.66
N VAL A 48 -0.55 -3.01 -6.63
CA VAL A 48 -1.19 -2.36 -7.77
C VAL A 48 -0.21 -1.45 -8.49
N ARG A 49 0.50 -0.59 -7.76
CA ARG A 49 1.51 0.34 -8.30
C ARG A 49 2.24 1.11 -7.18
N HIS A 50 3.33 1.76 -7.54
CA HIS A 50 3.93 2.83 -6.74
C HIS A 50 3.24 4.18 -6.99
N GLY A 51 3.30 5.04 -5.97
CA GLY A 51 2.84 6.40 -5.96
C GLY A 51 3.97 7.38 -5.68
N ASP A 52 3.58 8.57 -5.26
CA ASP A 52 4.52 9.64 -4.95
C ASP A 52 5.34 9.36 -3.69
N GLU A 53 6.50 10.00 -3.60
CA GLU A 53 7.29 10.04 -2.38
C GLU A 53 6.57 10.88 -1.30
N ARG A 54 6.60 10.40 -0.06
CA ARG A 54 6.02 11.08 1.08
C ARG A 54 6.81 10.77 2.34
N GLN A 55 7.23 11.81 3.08
CA GLN A 55 7.96 11.64 4.36
C GLN A 55 9.21 10.74 4.26
N GLY A 56 9.92 10.76 3.12
CA GLY A 56 11.12 9.94 2.91
C GLY A 56 10.85 8.47 2.58
N GLY A 57 9.61 8.10 2.27
CA GLY A 57 9.24 6.79 1.73
C GLY A 57 8.37 6.90 0.49
N ILE A 58 7.99 5.78 -0.10
CA ILE A 58 7.15 5.69 -1.29
C ILE A 58 5.76 5.20 -0.91
N ILE A 59 4.73 5.79 -1.52
CA ILE A 59 3.37 5.29 -1.38
C ILE A 59 3.20 4.02 -2.23
N LEU A 60 3.01 2.88 -1.58
CA LEU A 60 2.66 1.62 -2.24
C LEU A 60 1.14 1.46 -2.28
N TYR A 61 0.57 1.33 -3.46
CA TYR A 61 -0.84 0.97 -3.63
C TYR A 61 -0.99 -0.54 -3.75
N TYR A 62 -1.91 -1.12 -2.98
CA TYR A 62 -2.19 -2.55 -2.95
C TYR A 62 -3.69 -2.81 -2.74
N ARG A 63 -4.15 -4.02 -2.99
CA ARG A 63 -5.56 -4.43 -2.81
C ARG A 63 -5.64 -5.87 -2.32
N ALA A 64 -6.81 -6.28 -1.82
CA ALA A 64 -7.07 -7.69 -1.55
C ALA A 64 -6.92 -8.52 -2.84
N ALA A 65 -6.36 -9.73 -2.71
CA ALA A 65 -6.13 -10.66 -3.81
C ALA A 65 -7.43 -11.19 -4.42
#